data_AF-A0A925EV74-F1
#
_entry.id   AF-A0A925EV74-F1
#
_cell.length_a   1.000
_cell.length_b   1.000
_cell.length_c   1.000
_cell.angle_alpha   90.00
_cell.angle_beta   90.00
_cell.angle_gamma   90.00
#
_symmetry.space_group_name_H-M   'P 1'
#
loop_
_entity.id
_entity.type
_entity.pdbx_description
1 polymer ?
#
loop_
_entity_poly.entity_id
_entity_poly.type
_entity_poly.pdbx_seq_one_letter_code
_entity_poly.pdbx_strand_id
1 'polypeptide(L)'
;MISTSELFRKYGTPSESGSPYLTKIDLPYPMVLSWDRGTKISSLRCHKLVAGKFKLVFEDILKEYGLLPIQQLGIDIYGGCFNFRKMRGGSDWSRHSWGVAIDLDPERNQLKETSLTARFATNEYKPMIDIFYKHGFLSLGKEKNYDWMHFEIGS
;
A
#
# COMPACT_ATOMS: atom_id res chain seq x y z
N MET A 1 -7.57 8.56 -9.59
CA MET A 1 -7.72 7.22 -8.98
C MET A 1 -8.32 6.29 -9.99
N ILE A 2 -7.87 5.04 -10.02
CA ILE A 2 -8.39 4.02 -10.94
C ILE A 2 -9.83 3.64 -10.59
N SER A 3 -10.70 3.48 -11.57
CA SER A 3 -12.07 3.01 -11.40
C SER A 3 -12.14 1.48 -11.36
N THR A 4 -13.24 0.93 -10.83
CA THR A 4 -13.45 -0.52 -10.81
C THR A 4 -13.56 -1.11 -12.22
N SER A 5 -14.14 -0.38 -13.18
CA SER A 5 -14.21 -0.84 -14.57
C SER A 5 -12.83 -0.90 -15.23
N GLU A 6 -11.93 0.04 -14.92
CA GLU A 6 -10.53 -0.02 -15.34
C GLU A 6 -9.78 -1.16 -14.65
N LEU A 7 -10.06 -1.42 -13.36
CA LEU A 7 -9.48 -2.56 -12.64
C LEU A 7 -9.83 -3.88 -13.32
N PHE A 8 -11.11 -4.10 -13.64
CA PHE A 8 -11.54 -5.29 -14.38
C PHE A 8 -10.86 -5.41 -15.74
N ARG A 9 -10.72 -4.30 -16.47
CA ARG A 9 -10.12 -4.29 -17.81
C ARG A 9 -8.62 -4.60 -17.80
N LYS A 10 -7.88 -4.02 -16.85
CA LYS A 10 -6.41 -4.05 -16.81
C LYS A 10 -5.85 -5.17 -15.94
N TYR A 11 -6.53 -5.48 -14.84
CA TYR A 11 -6.08 -6.45 -13.83
C TYR A 11 -6.99 -7.69 -13.73
N GLY A 12 -8.05 -7.75 -14.55
CA GLY A 12 -8.94 -8.92 -14.63
C GLY A 12 -9.96 -9.01 -13.49
N THR A 13 -10.60 -10.16 -13.36
CA THR A 13 -11.59 -10.43 -12.30
C THR A 13 -10.86 -10.81 -11.01
N PRO A 14 -11.13 -10.14 -9.87
CA PRO A 14 -10.53 -10.53 -8.60
C PRO A 14 -11.10 -11.88 -8.16
N SER A 15 -10.31 -12.65 -7.42
CA SER A 15 -10.66 -13.98 -6.93
C SER A 15 -10.24 -14.13 -5.48
N GLU A 16 -10.92 -15.00 -4.74
CA GLU A 16 -10.69 -15.20 -3.30
C GLU A 16 -9.24 -15.63 -2.99
N SER A 17 -8.68 -16.54 -3.77
CA SER A 17 -7.30 -17.00 -3.58
C SER A 17 -6.25 -16.01 -4.13
N GLY A 18 -6.66 -15.16 -5.07
CA GLY A 18 -5.78 -14.31 -5.88
C GLY A 18 -4.79 -15.08 -6.77
N SER A 19 -4.83 -16.42 -6.77
CA SER A 19 -3.87 -17.27 -7.47
C SER A 19 -3.70 -16.98 -8.97
N PRO A 20 -4.73 -16.55 -9.74
CA PRO A 20 -4.56 -16.27 -11.17
C PRO A 20 -3.67 -15.05 -11.49
N TYR A 21 -3.45 -14.16 -10.54
CA TYR A 21 -2.79 -12.87 -10.79
C TYR A 21 -1.81 -12.40 -9.74
N LEU A 22 -1.83 -12.95 -8.52
CA LEU A 22 -0.87 -12.60 -7.49
C LEU A 22 0.47 -13.27 -7.76
N THR A 23 1.53 -12.51 -7.56
CA THR A 23 2.91 -13.00 -7.49
C THR A 23 3.52 -12.57 -6.17
N LYS A 24 4.65 -13.18 -5.82
CA LYS A 24 5.46 -12.84 -4.65
C LYS A 24 6.67 -12.03 -5.11
N ILE A 25 6.96 -10.93 -4.41
CA ILE A 25 8.22 -10.19 -4.56
C ILE A 25 8.97 -10.21 -3.24
N ASP A 26 10.29 -10.17 -3.32
CA ASP A 26 11.14 -9.97 -2.15
C ASP A 26 11.19 -8.47 -1.81
N LEU A 27 11.14 -8.17 -0.52
CA LEU A 27 11.28 -6.81 0.00
C LEU A 27 12.76 -6.52 0.27
N PRO A 28 13.23 -5.29 -0.03
CA PRO A 28 14.64 -4.91 0.21
C PRO A 28 14.96 -4.74 1.71
N TYR A 29 13.94 -4.71 2.56
CA TYR A 29 14.05 -4.73 4.02
C TYR A 29 12.85 -5.46 4.64
N PRO A 30 12.99 -6.05 5.84
CA PRO A 30 11.87 -6.70 6.50
C PRO A 30 10.81 -5.67 6.92
N MET A 31 9.55 -6.04 6.78
CA MET A 31 8.41 -5.31 7.33
C MET A 31 7.80 -6.05 8.51
N VAL A 32 7.12 -5.33 9.39
CA VAL A 32 6.45 -5.85 10.59
C VAL A 32 4.95 -5.87 10.37
N LEU A 33 4.25 -6.96 10.71
CA LEU A 33 2.80 -7.00 10.58
C LEU A 33 2.13 -6.05 11.59
N SER A 34 1.18 -5.24 11.15
CA SER A 34 0.50 -4.28 12.03
C SER A 34 -0.36 -4.97 13.12
N TRP A 35 -0.87 -6.18 12.85
CA TRP A 35 -1.67 -6.98 13.78
C TRP A 35 -0.87 -7.97 14.61
N ASP A 36 0.41 -8.17 14.30
CA ASP A 36 1.32 -9.02 15.06
C ASP A 36 2.75 -8.46 14.96
N ARG A 37 3.06 -7.52 15.85
CA ARG A 37 4.33 -6.77 15.82
C ARG A 37 5.57 -7.63 16.12
N GLY A 38 5.38 -8.88 16.56
CA GLY A 38 6.47 -9.86 16.70
C GLY A 38 6.87 -10.51 15.37
N THR A 39 6.00 -10.46 14.37
CA THR A 39 6.19 -11.15 13.10
C THR A 39 6.72 -10.22 12.02
N LYS A 40 7.80 -10.65 11.38
CA LYS A 40 8.42 -9.98 10.24
C LYS A 40 8.13 -10.71 8.94
N ILE A 41 7.91 -9.96 7.87
CA ILE A 41 7.82 -10.47 6.50
C ILE A 41 9.00 -9.94 5.68
N SER A 42 9.56 -10.79 4.83
CA SER A 42 10.62 -10.44 3.87
C SER A 42 10.10 -10.37 2.43
N SER A 43 8.79 -10.50 2.25
CA SER A 43 8.17 -10.60 0.94
C SER A 43 6.74 -10.11 0.92
N LEU A 44 6.30 -9.64 -0.23
CA LEU A 44 4.96 -9.10 -0.47
C LEU A 44 4.25 -9.90 -1.56
N ARG A 45 2.97 -10.22 -1.36
CA ARG A 45 2.09 -10.75 -2.42
C ARG A 45 1.28 -9.61 -3.03
N CYS A 46 1.43 -9.39 -4.34
CA CYS A 46 0.78 -8.31 -5.08
C CYS A 46 0.45 -8.75 -6.51
N HIS A 47 -0.29 -7.94 -7.28
CA HIS A 47 -0.61 -8.26 -8.67
C HIS A 47 0.66 -8.30 -9.53
N LYS A 48 0.79 -9.32 -10.39
CA LYS A 48 1.95 -9.50 -11.29
C LYS A 48 2.31 -8.27 -12.13
N LEU A 49 1.31 -7.50 -12.56
CA LEU A 49 1.48 -6.27 -13.34
C LEU A 49 2.03 -5.07 -12.54
N VAL A 50 1.92 -5.05 -11.21
CA VAL A 50 2.47 -3.98 -10.36
C VAL A 50 3.66 -4.44 -9.52
N ALA A 51 4.05 -5.71 -9.62
CA ALA A 51 5.15 -6.30 -8.86
C ALA A 51 6.47 -5.52 -9.00
N GLY A 52 6.84 -5.17 -10.24
CA GLY A 52 8.04 -4.36 -10.49
C GLY A 52 7.95 -2.96 -9.89
N LYS A 53 6.76 -2.35 -9.88
CA LYS A 53 6.53 -1.02 -9.29
C LYS A 53 6.69 -1.05 -7.78
N PHE A 54 6.09 -2.04 -7.09
CA PHE A 54 6.26 -2.19 -5.65
C PHE A 54 7.72 -2.45 -5.27
N LYS A 55 8.45 -3.27 -6.03
CA LYS A 55 9.87 -3.51 -5.80
C LYS A 55 10.65 -2.19 -5.82
N LEU A 56 10.46 -1.38 -6.88
CA LEU A 56 11.11 -0.08 -7.02
C LEU A 56 10.71 0.92 -5.92
N VAL A 57 9.44 0.92 -5.48
CA VAL A 57 8.98 1.75 -4.36
C VAL A 57 9.79 1.47 -3.11
N PHE A 58 9.90 0.19 -2.69
CA PHE A 58 10.61 -0.13 -1.46
C PHE A 58 12.12 0.01 -1.60
N GLU A 59 12.68 -0.21 -2.79
CA GLU A 59 14.10 0.04 -3.05
C GLU A 59 14.43 1.53 -2.92
N ASP A 60 13.59 2.41 -3.50
CA ASP A 60 13.76 3.86 -3.38
C ASP A 60 13.50 4.36 -1.95
N ILE A 61 12.52 3.80 -1.22
CA ILE A 61 12.31 4.13 0.20
C ILE A 61 13.54 3.74 1.03
N LEU A 62 14.11 2.54 0.81
CA LEU A 62 15.34 2.13 1.50
C LEU A 62 16.50 3.06 1.19
N LYS A 63 16.65 3.47 -0.08
CA LYS A 63 17.70 4.38 -0.51
C LYS A 63 17.55 5.77 0.10
N GLU A 64 16.32 6.28 0.18
CA GLU A 64 16.03 7.64 0.67
C GLU A 64 16.21 7.74 2.19
N TYR A 65 15.66 6.79 2.94
CA TYR A 65 15.59 6.88 4.39
C TYR A 65 16.68 6.06 5.09
N GLY A 66 17.13 4.94 4.50
CA GLY A 66 17.87 3.91 5.22
C GLY A 66 16.98 3.12 6.19
N LEU A 67 17.47 1.97 6.65
CA LEU A 67 16.67 1.03 7.45
C LEU A 67 16.26 1.59 8.83
N LEU A 68 17.17 2.27 9.53
CA LEU A 68 16.89 2.74 10.89
C LEU A 68 15.80 3.84 10.90
N PRO A 69 15.84 4.88 10.05
CA PRO A 69 14.75 5.84 9.97
C PRO A 69 13.42 5.22 9.53
N ILE A 70 13.43 4.27 8.60
CA ILE A 70 12.21 3.53 8.21
C ILE A 70 11.52 2.90 9.42
N GLN A 71 12.30 2.23 10.28
CA GLN A 71 11.79 1.56 11.48
C GLN A 71 11.29 2.55 12.54
N GLN A 72 12.00 3.67 12.73
CA GLN A 72 11.61 4.72 13.68
C GLN A 72 10.32 5.43 13.25
N LEU A 73 10.18 5.68 11.95
CA LEU A 73 9.00 6.26 11.35
C LEU A 73 7.85 5.25 11.22
N GLY A 74 8.13 3.95 11.30
CA GLY A 74 7.16 2.87 11.14
C GLY A 74 6.65 2.74 9.70
N ILE A 75 7.46 3.15 8.72
CA ILE A 75 7.17 2.95 7.28
C ILE A 75 7.19 1.45 6.94
N ASP A 76 7.85 0.63 7.76
CA ASP A 76 7.88 -0.82 7.66
C ASP A 76 6.71 -1.52 8.37
N ILE A 77 5.76 -0.79 8.96
CA ILE A 77 4.55 -1.39 9.56
C ILE A 77 3.56 -1.71 8.45
N TYR A 78 3.45 -3.00 8.11
CA TYR A 78 2.63 -3.49 7.01
C TYR A 78 1.18 -3.74 7.43
N GLY A 79 0.24 -3.03 6.79
CA GLY A 79 -1.21 -3.15 6.99
C GLY A 79 -1.92 -4.09 6.01
N GLY A 80 -1.25 -4.52 4.93
CA GLY A 80 -1.81 -5.47 3.96
C GLY A 80 -1.77 -4.95 2.52
N CYS A 81 -1.65 -5.88 1.56
CA CYS A 81 -1.69 -5.59 0.13
C CYS A 81 -2.82 -6.33 -0.60
N PHE A 82 -3.05 -7.61 -0.26
CA PHE A 82 -4.15 -8.40 -0.80
C PHE A 82 -5.17 -8.78 0.27
N ASN A 83 -6.44 -8.55 -0.02
CA ASN A 83 -7.59 -9.02 0.73
C ASN A 83 -8.82 -9.01 -0.19
N PHE A 84 -9.35 -10.19 -0.53
CA PHE A 84 -10.53 -10.31 -1.39
C PHE A 84 -11.80 -9.92 -0.63
N ARG A 85 -12.24 -8.67 -0.82
CA ARG A 85 -13.42 -8.13 -0.11
C ARG A 85 -14.07 -6.98 -0.85
N LYS A 86 -15.35 -6.77 -0.54
CA LYS A 86 -16.03 -5.52 -0.85
C LYS A 86 -15.51 -4.37 0.03
N MET A 87 -15.70 -3.14 -0.44
CA MET A 87 -15.47 -1.94 0.35
C MET A 87 -16.43 -1.91 1.54
N ARG A 88 -15.96 -1.38 2.67
CA ARG A 88 -16.79 -1.27 3.86
C ARG A 88 -17.95 -0.31 3.59
N GLY A 89 -19.18 -0.75 3.80
CA GLY A 89 -20.38 0.07 3.59
C GLY A 89 -20.78 0.25 2.12
N GLY A 90 -20.22 -0.52 1.19
CA GLY A 90 -20.55 -0.44 -0.23
C GLY A 90 -20.57 -1.80 -0.93
N SER A 91 -21.00 -1.81 -2.20
CA SER A 91 -21.05 -3.00 -3.06
C SER A 91 -19.88 -3.11 -4.02
N ASP A 92 -18.98 -2.11 -4.03
CA ASP A 92 -17.81 -2.09 -4.90
C ASP A 92 -16.66 -2.93 -4.32
N TRP A 93 -15.80 -3.45 -5.18
CA TRP A 93 -14.63 -4.22 -4.77
C TRP A 93 -13.52 -3.31 -4.23
N SER A 94 -12.90 -3.71 -3.13
CA SER A 94 -11.69 -3.04 -2.64
C SER A 94 -10.53 -3.26 -3.63
N ARG A 95 -9.66 -2.26 -3.81
CA ARG A 95 -8.43 -2.37 -4.62
C ARG A 95 -7.49 -3.46 -4.10
N HIS A 96 -7.53 -3.74 -2.79
CA HIS A 96 -6.82 -4.88 -2.20
C HIS A 96 -7.27 -6.22 -2.79
N SER A 97 -8.48 -6.32 -3.36
CA SER A 97 -8.94 -7.56 -4.00
C SER A 97 -8.13 -7.92 -5.24
N TRP A 98 -7.40 -6.97 -5.84
CA TRP A 98 -6.48 -7.25 -6.94
C TRP A 98 -5.02 -7.33 -6.50
N GLY A 99 -4.68 -6.92 -5.27
CA GLY A 99 -3.29 -6.75 -4.86
C GLY A 99 -2.58 -5.58 -5.56
N VAL A 100 -3.33 -4.50 -5.83
CA VAL A 100 -2.81 -3.25 -6.45
C VAL A 100 -2.83 -2.05 -5.50
N ALA A 101 -3.10 -2.30 -4.22
CA ALA A 101 -3.03 -1.32 -3.16
C ALA A 101 -2.24 -1.87 -1.98
N ILE A 102 -1.74 -1.00 -1.12
CA ILE A 102 -1.06 -1.36 0.13
C ILE A 102 -1.44 -0.36 1.22
N ASP A 103 -1.64 -0.88 2.43
CA ASP A 103 -1.76 -0.09 3.65
C ASP A 103 -0.45 -0.14 4.45
N LEU A 104 0.02 1.02 4.92
CA LEU A 104 1.17 1.14 5.82
C LEU A 104 0.77 1.89 7.10
N ASP A 105 1.28 1.43 8.24
CA ASP A 105 1.07 1.99 9.57
C ASP A 105 -0.41 2.34 9.90
N PRO A 106 -1.33 1.37 9.79
CA PRO A 106 -2.78 1.62 9.88
C PRO A 106 -3.24 2.14 11.25
N GLU A 107 -2.48 1.87 12.31
CA GLU A 107 -2.82 2.28 13.68
C GLU A 107 -2.73 3.81 13.86
N ARG A 108 -1.79 4.45 13.16
CA ARG A 108 -1.49 5.89 13.24
C ARG A 108 -1.94 6.69 12.00
N ASN A 109 -2.72 6.05 11.12
CA ASN A 109 -3.23 6.62 9.86
C ASN A 109 -4.64 6.09 9.55
N GLN A 110 -5.55 6.19 10.50
CA GLN A 110 -6.87 5.53 10.43
C GLN A 110 -7.75 6.13 9.32
N LEU A 111 -8.76 5.36 8.89
CA LEU A 111 -9.65 5.66 7.76
C LEU A 111 -10.24 7.08 7.71
N LYS A 112 -10.49 7.70 8.87
CA LYS A 112 -11.12 9.04 8.98
C LYS A 112 -10.15 10.15 9.36
N GLU A 113 -8.87 9.84 9.56
CA GLU A 113 -7.88 10.85 9.88
C GLU A 113 -7.62 11.73 8.66
N THR A 114 -7.47 13.02 8.92
CA THR A 114 -7.14 14.02 7.91
C THR A 114 -5.68 14.42 8.06
N SER A 115 -5.22 15.35 7.22
CA SER A 115 -3.89 15.95 7.34
C SER A 115 -3.61 16.59 8.70
N LEU A 116 -4.64 16.85 9.50
CA LEU A 116 -4.51 17.40 10.85
C LEU A 116 -4.03 16.37 11.88
N THR A 117 -4.30 15.08 11.67
CA THR A 117 -4.04 14.03 12.68
C THR A 117 -3.24 12.85 12.16
N ALA A 118 -3.35 12.52 10.87
CA ALA A 118 -2.68 11.38 10.27
C ALA A 118 -1.15 11.54 10.32
N ARG A 119 -0.46 10.48 10.74
CA ARG A 119 1.02 10.49 10.85
C ARG A 119 1.67 10.78 9.51
N PHE A 120 1.22 10.17 8.42
CA PHE A 120 1.78 10.33 7.08
C PHE A 120 1.50 11.68 6.44
N ALA A 121 0.73 12.56 7.09
CA ALA A 121 0.55 13.92 6.63
C ALA A 121 1.71 14.86 7.00
N THR A 122 2.60 14.46 7.92
CA THR A 122 3.75 15.29 8.31
C THR A 122 4.87 15.27 7.27
N ASN A 123 5.73 16.29 7.29
CA ASN A 123 6.78 16.48 6.28
C ASN A 123 7.78 15.33 6.19
N GLU A 124 7.98 14.58 7.26
CA GLU A 124 8.90 13.44 7.33
C GLU A 124 8.52 12.32 6.35
N TYR A 125 7.23 12.19 6.03
CA TYR A 125 6.69 11.17 5.12
C TYR A 125 6.53 11.69 3.68
N LYS A 126 6.81 12.97 3.43
CA LYS A 126 6.70 13.53 2.07
C LYS A 126 7.57 12.75 1.06
N PRO A 127 8.85 12.41 1.33
CA PRO A 127 9.63 11.62 0.40
C PRO A 127 9.01 10.25 0.09
N MET A 128 8.53 9.52 1.11
CA MET A 128 7.82 8.25 0.91
C MET A 128 6.62 8.40 -0.02
N ILE A 129 5.77 9.41 0.24
CA ILE A 129 4.61 9.71 -0.60
C ILE A 129 5.07 10.01 -2.04
N ASP A 130 6.04 10.92 -2.22
CA ASP A 130 6.55 11.27 -3.54
C ASP A 130 7.10 10.05 -4.30
N ILE A 131 7.75 9.10 -3.60
CA ILE A 131 8.23 7.84 -4.18
C ILE A 131 7.07 6.97 -4.67
N PHE A 132 5.98 6.84 -3.91
CA PHE A 132 4.78 6.14 -4.39
C PHE A 132 4.25 6.79 -5.68
N TYR A 133 4.13 8.13 -5.72
CA TYR A 133 3.71 8.88 -6.92
C TYR A 133 4.65 8.68 -8.11
N LYS A 134 5.96 8.73 -7.88
CA LYS A 134 7.00 8.46 -8.89
C LYS A 134 6.79 7.11 -9.59
N HIS A 135 6.35 6.09 -8.85
CA HIS A 135 6.13 4.74 -9.38
C HIS A 135 4.70 4.48 -9.85
N GLY A 136 3.85 5.52 -9.85
CA GLY A 136 2.50 5.50 -10.39
C GLY A 136 1.42 5.05 -9.40
N PHE A 137 1.71 5.06 -8.11
CA PHE A 137 0.71 4.92 -7.05
C PHE A 137 0.20 6.30 -6.60
N LEU A 138 -0.98 6.33 -5.99
CA LEU A 138 -1.61 7.51 -5.43
C LEU A 138 -1.90 7.26 -3.95
N SER A 139 -1.80 8.31 -3.13
CA SER A 139 -2.20 8.26 -1.71
C SER A 139 -3.62 8.78 -1.56
N LEU A 140 -4.53 8.01 -0.94
CA LEU A 140 -5.86 8.53 -0.63
C LEU A 140 -5.79 9.73 0.32
N GLY A 141 -4.84 9.70 1.26
CA GLY A 141 -4.55 10.83 2.14
C GLY A 141 -4.27 12.12 1.36
N LYS A 142 -3.43 12.07 0.32
CA LYS A 142 -3.14 13.26 -0.51
C LYS A 142 -4.28 13.64 -1.45
N GLU A 143 -4.93 12.66 -2.07
CA GLU A 143 -5.96 12.89 -3.09
C GLU A 143 -7.31 13.31 -2.49
N LYS A 144 -7.60 12.87 -1.26
CA LYS A 144 -8.93 12.98 -0.64
C LYS A 144 -8.93 13.42 0.82
N ASN A 145 -7.76 13.54 1.44
CA ASN A 145 -7.62 13.93 2.84
C ASN A 145 -8.29 12.99 3.84
N TYR A 146 -8.30 11.69 3.54
CA TYR A 146 -8.68 10.62 4.44
C TYR A 146 -7.91 9.34 4.07
N ASP A 147 -7.88 8.34 4.97
CA ASP A 147 -7.25 7.04 4.72
C ASP A 147 -5.78 7.15 4.28
N TRP A 148 -4.98 7.82 5.12
CA TRP A 148 -3.59 8.15 4.82
C TRP A 148 -2.67 6.91 4.76
N MET A 149 -3.07 5.79 5.34
CA MET A 149 -2.36 4.52 5.23
C MET A 149 -2.37 3.94 3.82
N HIS A 150 -3.40 4.27 3.01
CA HIS A 150 -3.71 3.59 1.78
C HIS A 150 -3.04 4.22 0.56
N PHE A 151 -2.30 3.39 -0.16
CA PHE A 151 -1.71 3.70 -1.47
C PHE A 151 -2.24 2.73 -2.52
N GLU A 152 -2.74 3.24 -3.66
CA GLU A 152 -3.26 2.41 -4.75
C GLU A 152 -2.68 2.79 -6.11
N ILE A 153 -2.62 1.84 -7.04
CA ILE A 153 -2.19 2.13 -8.40
C ILE A 153 -3.08 3.21 -9.04
N GLY A 154 -2.46 4.15 -9.75
CA GLY A 154 -3.16 5.09 -10.62
C GLY A 154 -3.87 4.41 -11.78
N SER A 155 -4.69 5.19 -12.52
CA SER A 155 -5.34 4.76 -13.78
C SER A 155 -4.26 4.43 -14.82
#